data_AF-A0A367LXS2-F1
#
_entry.id   AF-A0A367LXS2-F1
#
_cell.length_a   1.000
_cell.length_b   1.000
_cell.length_c   1.000
_cell.angle_alpha   90.00
_cell.angle_beta   90.00
_cell.angle_gamma   90.00
#
_symmetry.space_group_name_H-M   'P 1'
#
loop_
_entity.id
_entity.type
_entity.pdbx_description
1 polymer ?
#
loop_
_entity_poly.entity_id
_entity_poly.type
_entity_poly.pdbx_seq_one_letter_code
_entity_poly.pdbx_strand_id
1 'polypeptide(L)'
;AGVVERAEQMLRPLAYPDADLTWVSHCVPGTPGFELLDELPRPIDYDFFVWKGVEPDLHPYGACYHDLAERRSTGVIEYLRQNGVSHVLVGGLALDYCVKNTALQLRRAGFEVLLYLPACRAIAEDTAQRACDEMRDAGVILCADLERLD
;
A
#
# COMPACT_ATOMS: atom_id res chain seq x y z
N ALA A 1 -17.01 7.18 -9.68
CA ALA A 1 -16.35 7.90 -10.79
C ALA A 1 -14.89 7.44 -10.86
N GLY A 2 -14.20 7.54 -12.00
CA GLY A 2 -12.80 7.11 -12.09
C GLY A 2 -12.57 5.63 -12.43
N VAL A 3 -13.63 4.85 -12.69
CA VAL A 3 -13.50 3.47 -13.16
C VAL A 3 -13.51 3.44 -14.69
N VAL A 4 -12.59 2.70 -15.31
CA VAL A 4 -12.51 2.47 -16.76
C VAL A 4 -12.66 0.99 -17.09
N GLU A 5 -13.00 0.67 -18.34
CA GLU A 5 -13.28 -0.71 -18.75
C GLU A 5 -12.01 -1.52 -19.03
N ARG A 6 -10.95 -0.88 -19.51
CA ARG A 6 -9.72 -1.57 -19.96
C ARG A 6 -8.46 -0.99 -19.32
N ALA A 7 -7.45 -1.84 -19.15
CA ALA A 7 -6.19 -1.47 -18.52
C ALA A 7 -5.48 -0.33 -19.26
N GLU A 8 -5.56 -0.29 -20.59
CA GLU A 8 -4.96 0.78 -21.40
C GLU A 8 -5.55 2.19 -21.15
N GLN A 9 -6.71 2.25 -20.48
CA GLN A 9 -7.42 3.48 -20.14
C GLN A 9 -7.15 3.95 -18.70
N MET A 10 -6.40 3.18 -17.93
CA MET A 10 -6.04 3.52 -16.55
C MET A 10 -5.05 4.69 -16.49
N LEU A 11 -4.80 5.17 -15.28
CA LEU A 11 -3.79 6.18 -14.95
C LEU A 11 -4.04 7.53 -15.63
N ARG A 12 -5.31 7.83 -15.96
CA ARG A 12 -5.74 9.15 -16.40
C ARG A 12 -6.05 10.02 -15.19
N PRO A 13 -5.54 11.25 -15.11
CA PRO A 13 -5.83 12.15 -13.99
C PRO A 13 -7.31 12.41 -13.80
N LEU A 14 -7.72 12.52 -12.55
CA LEU A 14 -9.04 12.92 -12.10
C LEU A 14 -8.94 14.23 -11.30
N ALA A 15 -10.03 14.98 -11.26
CA ALA A 15 -10.12 16.23 -10.49
C ALA A 15 -10.73 16.04 -9.09
N TYR A 16 -10.70 14.81 -8.56
CA TYR A 16 -11.23 14.50 -7.23
C TYR A 16 -10.13 14.59 -6.17
N PRO A 17 -10.43 15.10 -4.96
CA PRO A 17 -9.42 15.29 -3.92
C PRO A 17 -8.86 13.96 -3.38
N ASP A 18 -9.68 12.92 -3.35
CA ASP A 18 -9.35 11.62 -2.74
C ASP A 18 -9.35 10.46 -3.76
N ALA A 19 -9.36 10.79 -5.06
CA ALA A 19 -9.19 9.85 -6.17
C ALA A 19 -8.49 10.58 -7.33
N ASP A 20 -7.20 10.32 -7.50
CA ASP A 20 -6.31 11.08 -8.39
C ASP A 20 -6.21 10.50 -9.80
N LEU A 21 -6.43 9.19 -9.96
CA LEU A 21 -6.23 8.45 -11.22
C LEU A 21 -7.40 7.52 -11.54
N THR A 22 -7.58 7.23 -12.83
CA THR A 22 -8.51 6.18 -13.27
C THR A 22 -7.94 4.77 -13.07
N TRP A 23 -8.81 3.83 -12.71
CA TRP A 23 -8.48 2.42 -12.54
C TRP A 23 -9.53 1.51 -13.19
N VAL A 24 -9.18 0.30 -13.58
CA VAL A 24 -10.23 -0.72 -13.84
C VAL A 24 -10.92 -1.09 -12.54
N SER A 25 -12.11 -1.66 -12.63
CA SER A 25 -12.77 -2.22 -11.44
C SER A 25 -11.90 -3.34 -10.85
N HIS A 26 -11.56 -3.23 -9.57
CA HIS A 26 -10.74 -4.21 -8.85
C HIS A 26 -11.13 -4.20 -7.37
N CYS A 27 -10.91 -5.31 -6.68
CA CYS A 27 -11.20 -5.46 -5.25
C CYS A 27 -12.60 -4.97 -4.84
N VAL A 28 -13.62 -5.29 -5.65
CA VAL A 28 -15.01 -4.86 -5.40
C VAL A 28 -15.59 -5.66 -4.23
N PRO A 29 -16.09 -5.01 -3.16
CA PRO A 29 -16.68 -5.71 -2.02
C PRO A 29 -17.75 -6.74 -2.43
N GLY A 30 -17.68 -7.94 -1.86
CA GLY A 30 -18.60 -9.04 -2.16
C GLY A 30 -18.27 -9.82 -3.45
N THR A 31 -17.15 -9.52 -4.11
CA THR A 31 -16.64 -10.32 -5.24
C THR A 31 -15.39 -11.11 -4.81
N PRO A 32 -15.04 -12.21 -5.51
CA PRO A 32 -13.81 -12.95 -5.22
C PRO A 32 -12.54 -12.09 -5.28
N GLY A 33 -12.52 -11.02 -6.09
CA GLY A 33 -11.37 -10.12 -6.17
C GLY A 33 -11.13 -9.25 -4.93
N PHE A 34 -12.07 -9.22 -3.98
CA PHE A 34 -11.93 -8.54 -2.69
C PHE A 34 -11.40 -9.46 -1.57
N GLU A 35 -11.35 -10.76 -1.82
CA GLU A 35 -10.86 -11.75 -0.88
C GLU A 35 -9.32 -11.81 -0.92
N LEU A 36 -8.72 -12.26 0.19
CA LEU A 36 -7.30 -12.62 0.20
C LEU A 36 -7.09 -13.91 -0.61
N LEU A 37 -5.86 -14.14 -1.08
CA LEU A 37 -5.50 -15.43 -1.68
C LEU A 37 -5.65 -16.56 -0.66
N ASP A 38 -6.03 -17.76 -1.13
CA ASP A 38 -6.31 -18.92 -0.27
C ASP A 38 -5.11 -19.33 0.61
N GLU A 39 -3.89 -19.06 0.16
CA GLU A 39 -2.65 -19.37 0.90
C GLU A 39 -2.34 -18.36 2.01
N LEU A 40 -3.03 -17.22 2.07
CA LEU A 40 -2.85 -16.23 3.12
C LEU A 40 -3.76 -16.53 4.32
N PRO A 41 -3.32 -16.22 5.56
CA PRO A 41 -4.20 -16.23 6.73
C PRO A 41 -5.44 -15.38 6.47
N ARG A 42 -6.58 -15.77 7.07
CA ARG A 42 -7.82 -15.01 6.90
C ARG A 42 -7.73 -13.70 7.68
N PRO A 43 -8.54 -12.68 7.33
CA PRO A 43 -8.51 -11.40 8.03
C PRO A 43 -8.62 -11.48 9.57
N ILE A 44 -9.39 -12.45 10.08
CA ILE A 44 -9.60 -12.67 11.53
C ILE A 44 -8.36 -13.25 12.23
N ASP A 45 -7.43 -13.82 11.48
CA ASP A 45 -6.24 -14.47 12.02
C ASP A 45 -5.06 -13.47 12.19
N TYR A 46 -5.21 -12.21 11.74
CA TYR A 46 -4.22 -11.13 11.97
C TYR A 46 -4.54 -10.34 13.23
N ASP A 47 -3.52 -9.92 13.97
CA ASP A 47 -3.69 -9.10 15.18
C ASP A 47 -4.24 -7.69 14.87
N PHE A 48 -3.99 -7.19 13.65
CA PHE A 48 -4.57 -5.97 13.12
C PHE A 48 -4.80 -6.10 11.62
N PHE A 49 -6.01 -5.77 11.17
CA PHE A 49 -6.40 -5.81 9.76
C PHE A 49 -7.14 -4.53 9.38
N VAL A 50 -6.80 -3.93 8.24
CA VAL A 50 -7.43 -2.71 7.72
C VAL A 50 -7.97 -2.94 6.31
N TRP A 51 -9.24 -2.59 6.10
CA TRP A 51 -9.78 -2.35 4.77
C TRP A 51 -9.60 -0.88 4.40
N LYS A 52 -9.15 -0.59 3.19
CA LYS A 52 -8.98 0.78 2.66
C LYS A 52 -9.69 0.92 1.33
N GLY A 53 -10.18 2.13 1.02
CA GLY A 53 -10.87 2.41 -0.24
C GLY A 53 -12.19 1.65 -0.40
N VAL A 54 -12.90 1.41 0.71
CA VAL A 54 -14.24 0.81 0.70
C VAL A 54 -15.29 1.89 0.43
N GLU A 55 -15.02 3.12 0.89
CA GLU A 55 -15.82 4.30 0.62
C GLU A 55 -15.77 4.66 -0.87
N PRO A 56 -16.92 4.88 -1.53
CA PRO A 56 -16.95 5.12 -2.99
C PRO A 56 -16.20 6.37 -3.47
N ASP A 57 -15.92 7.31 -2.58
CA ASP A 57 -15.26 8.59 -2.84
C ASP A 57 -13.80 8.65 -2.37
N LEU A 58 -13.27 7.58 -1.78
CA LEU A 58 -11.89 7.49 -1.31
C LEU A 58 -11.13 6.37 -2.03
N HIS A 59 -9.96 6.70 -2.59
CA HIS A 59 -9.08 5.75 -3.27
C HIS A 59 -7.63 5.85 -2.74
N PRO A 60 -7.39 5.53 -1.45
CA PRO A 60 -6.07 5.62 -0.84
C PRO A 60 -5.14 4.50 -1.34
N TYR A 61 -3.86 4.86 -1.53
CA TYR A 61 -2.81 3.88 -1.83
C TYR A 61 -2.19 3.29 -0.56
N GLY A 62 -1.74 4.12 0.37
CA GLY A 62 -1.09 3.67 1.59
C GLY A 62 -2.05 3.06 2.61
N ALA A 63 -1.53 2.20 3.49
CA ALA A 63 -2.32 1.52 4.52
C ALA A 63 -2.53 2.35 5.80
N CYS A 64 -1.85 3.50 5.96
CA CYS A 64 -1.91 4.28 7.20
C CYS A 64 -3.06 5.31 7.24
N TYR A 65 -3.64 5.66 6.08
CA TYR A 65 -4.67 6.69 5.99
C TYR A 65 -5.77 6.29 4.99
N HIS A 66 -7.00 6.72 5.27
CA HIS A 66 -8.16 6.50 4.41
C HIS A 66 -8.28 7.54 3.28
N ASP A 67 -7.58 8.68 3.38
CA ASP A 67 -7.62 9.78 2.40
C ASP A 67 -6.24 10.09 1.81
N LEU A 68 -6.20 10.72 0.62
CA LEU A 68 -4.94 11.05 -0.05
C LEU A 68 -4.20 12.21 0.65
N ALA A 69 -4.92 13.03 1.41
CA ALA A 69 -4.36 14.12 2.19
C ALA A 69 -3.75 13.68 3.54
N GLU A 70 -3.78 12.39 3.87
CA GLU A 70 -3.20 11.82 5.09
C GLU A 70 -3.73 12.43 6.40
N ARG A 71 -5.04 12.71 6.45
CA ARG A 71 -5.72 13.31 7.62
C ARG A 71 -6.61 12.33 8.38
N ARG A 72 -7.00 11.21 7.76
CA ARG A 72 -7.89 10.21 8.33
C ARG A 72 -7.11 8.93 8.59
N SER A 73 -6.61 8.76 9.81
CA SER A 73 -5.84 7.56 10.18
C SER A 73 -6.69 6.29 10.03
N THR A 74 -6.05 5.21 9.59
CA THR A 74 -6.62 3.85 9.61
C THR A 74 -6.42 3.14 10.96
N GLY A 75 -5.64 3.73 11.86
CA GLY A 75 -5.25 3.12 13.13
C GLY A 75 -3.95 2.30 13.08
N VAL A 76 -3.37 2.05 11.88
CA VAL A 76 -2.15 1.22 11.75
C VAL A 76 -0.98 1.83 12.54
N ILE A 77 -0.72 3.13 12.41
CA ILE A 77 0.41 3.79 13.08
C ILE A 77 0.24 3.73 14.59
N GLU A 78 -0.98 3.98 15.07
CA GLU A 78 -1.35 3.98 16.47
C GLU A 78 -1.21 2.58 17.06
N TYR A 79 -1.73 1.57 16.36
CA TYR A 79 -1.62 0.17 16.75
C TYR A 79 -0.15 -0.26 16.88
N LEU A 80 0.69 0.04 15.88
CA LEU A 80 2.12 -0.30 15.91
C LEU A 80 2.84 0.39 17.08
N ARG A 81 2.56 1.69 17.33
CA ARG A 81 3.14 2.44 18.45
C ARG A 81 2.70 1.88 19.81
N GLN A 82 1.42 1.57 19.96
CA GLN A 82 0.88 1.01 21.20
C GLN A 82 1.50 -0.36 21.53
N ASN A 83 1.88 -1.13 20.52
CA ASN A 83 2.56 -2.40 20.68
C ASN A 83 4.10 -2.29 20.75
N GLY A 84 4.65 -1.06 20.83
CA GLY A 84 6.09 -0.85 20.97
C GLY A 84 6.91 -1.24 19.74
N VAL A 85 6.28 -1.31 18.56
CA VAL A 85 6.96 -1.66 17.32
C VAL A 85 7.90 -0.53 16.90
N SER A 86 9.16 -0.87 16.65
CA SER A 86 10.18 0.07 16.16
C SER A 86 10.55 -0.16 14.69
N HIS A 87 10.52 -1.42 14.23
CA HIS A 87 10.86 -1.83 12.88
C HIS A 87 9.63 -2.44 12.20
N VAL A 88 9.39 -2.06 10.95
CA VAL A 88 8.29 -2.59 10.14
C VAL A 88 8.83 -3.18 8.86
N LEU A 89 8.59 -4.47 8.66
CA LEU A 89 8.84 -5.14 7.39
C LEU A 89 7.62 -4.96 6.48
N VAL A 90 7.85 -4.46 5.27
CA VAL A 90 6.82 -4.21 4.27
C VAL A 90 7.06 -5.12 3.06
N GLY A 91 5.96 -5.69 2.56
CA GLY A 91 5.90 -6.47 1.33
C GLY A 91 4.48 -6.46 0.74
N GLY A 92 4.30 -7.08 -0.42
CA GLY A 92 2.98 -7.24 -1.07
C GLY A 92 2.83 -6.45 -2.36
N LEU A 93 1.60 -6.03 -2.66
CA LEU A 93 1.23 -5.43 -3.95
C LEU A 93 0.52 -4.08 -3.79
N ALA A 94 0.68 -3.13 -4.72
CA ALA A 94 1.72 -3.08 -5.75
C ALA A 94 2.92 -2.28 -5.24
N LEU A 95 4.14 -2.69 -5.63
CA LEU A 95 5.43 -2.09 -5.24
C LEU A 95 5.41 -0.56 -5.40
N ASP A 96 4.93 -0.10 -6.54
CA ASP A 96 4.94 1.29 -7.00
C ASP A 96 3.74 2.14 -6.54
N TYR A 97 2.76 1.53 -5.87
CA TYR A 97 1.58 2.19 -5.31
C TYR A 97 1.42 1.88 -3.81
N CYS A 98 0.65 0.86 -3.46
CA CYS A 98 0.25 0.61 -2.07
C CYS A 98 1.44 0.33 -1.16
N VAL A 99 2.41 -0.45 -1.65
CA VAL A 99 3.64 -0.76 -0.91
C VAL A 99 4.47 0.51 -0.71
N LYS A 100 4.80 1.23 -1.79
CA LYS A 100 5.54 2.49 -1.72
C LYS A 100 4.90 3.49 -0.75
N ASN A 101 3.62 3.78 -0.92
CA ASN A 101 2.93 4.78 -0.09
C ASN A 101 2.90 4.35 1.38
N THR A 102 2.64 3.08 1.67
CA THR A 102 2.68 2.56 3.03
C THR A 102 4.07 2.70 3.65
N ALA A 103 5.12 2.30 2.94
CA ALA A 103 6.50 2.40 3.44
C ALA A 103 6.90 3.85 3.72
N LEU A 104 6.56 4.78 2.81
CA LEU A 104 6.83 6.20 2.98
C LEU A 104 6.04 6.82 4.16
N GLN A 105 4.77 6.44 4.34
CA GLN A 105 3.95 6.88 5.47
C GLN A 105 4.52 6.41 6.81
N LEU A 106 4.91 5.14 6.90
CA LEU A 106 5.54 4.57 8.09
C LEU A 106 6.89 5.23 8.40
N ARG A 107 7.72 5.49 7.38
CA ARG A 107 8.98 6.24 7.56
C ARG A 107 8.74 7.64 8.10
N ARG A 108 7.77 8.39 7.55
CA ARG A 108 7.39 9.71 8.07
C ARG A 108 6.83 9.64 9.49
N ALA A 109 6.18 8.54 9.85
CA ALA A 109 5.69 8.30 11.21
C ALA A 109 6.80 7.91 12.22
N GLY A 110 8.04 7.75 11.76
CA GLY A 110 9.22 7.53 12.61
C GLY A 110 9.63 6.06 12.82
N PHE A 111 9.02 5.11 12.11
CA PHE A 111 9.43 3.70 12.18
C PHE A 111 10.65 3.44 11.31
N GLU A 112 11.52 2.53 11.71
CA GLU A 112 12.48 1.92 10.80
C GLU A 112 11.72 1.00 9.84
N VAL A 113 11.88 1.20 8.53
CA VAL A 113 11.11 0.45 7.53
C VAL A 113 12.05 -0.31 6.63
N LEU A 114 11.83 -1.61 6.57
CA LEU A 114 12.51 -2.54 5.68
C LEU A 114 11.52 -2.96 4.61
N LEU A 115 11.93 -2.93 3.35
CA LEU A 115 11.16 -3.43 2.22
C LEU A 115 11.80 -4.72 1.72
N TYR A 116 11.06 -5.83 1.80
CA TYR A 116 11.51 -7.09 1.23
C TYR A 116 11.10 -7.19 -0.24
N LEU A 117 12.03 -6.82 -1.14
CA LEU A 117 11.77 -6.75 -2.57
C LEU A 117 11.29 -8.07 -3.19
N PRO A 118 11.80 -9.26 -2.81
CA PRO A 118 11.30 -10.52 -3.34
C PRO A 118 9.82 -10.80 -3.06
N ALA A 119 9.23 -10.15 -2.04
CA ALA A 119 7.80 -10.23 -1.74
C ALA A 119 6.97 -9.12 -2.41
N CYS A 120 7.53 -8.40 -3.38
CA CYS A 120 6.87 -7.28 -4.04
C CYS A 120 6.79 -7.46 -5.55
N ARG A 121 5.76 -6.88 -6.17
CA ARG A 121 5.65 -6.73 -7.63
C ARG A 121 4.98 -5.39 -7.98
N ALA A 122 5.52 -4.69 -8.96
CA ALA A 122 4.97 -3.43 -9.45
C ALA A 122 3.82 -3.65 -10.45
N ILE A 123 3.03 -2.61 -10.70
CA ILE A 123 2.06 -2.58 -11.81
C ILE A 123 2.80 -2.56 -13.15
N ALA A 124 3.84 -1.76 -13.27
CA ALA A 124 4.67 -1.67 -14.48
C ALA A 124 6.16 -1.62 -14.13
N GLU A 125 7.00 -2.08 -15.05
CA GLU A 125 8.45 -2.19 -14.82
C GLU A 125 9.12 -0.81 -14.78
N ASP A 126 8.63 0.14 -15.57
CA ASP A 126 9.15 1.50 -15.65
C ASP A 126 8.89 2.33 -14.38
N THR A 127 7.79 2.05 -13.66
CA THR A 127 7.45 2.70 -12.39
C THR A 127 8.14 2.05 -11.18
N ALA A 128 8.56 0.79 -11.29
CA ALA A 128 9.18 0.04 -10.21
C ALA A 128 10.49 0.67 -9.72
N GLN A 129 11.40 1.00 -10.64
CA GLN A 129 12.70 1.56 -10.30
C GLN A 129 12.56 2.91 -9.58
N ARG A 130 11.69 3.78 -10.11
CA ARG A 130 11.39 5.07 -9.49
C ARG A 130 10.82 4.92 -8.08
N ALA A 131 9.93 3.95 -7.87
CA ALA A 131 9.38 3.67 -6.54
C ALA A 131 10.45 3.25 -5.54
N CYS A 132 11.38 2.37 -5.96
CA CYS A 132 12.52 1.96 -5.16
C CYS A 132 13.44 3.13 -4.81
N ASP A 133 13.70 4.04 -5.75
CA ASP A 133 14.53 5.22 -5.53
C ASP A 133 13.87 6.19 -4.55
N GLU A 134 12.59 6.51 -4.73
CA GLU A 134 11.82 7.36 -3.80
C GLU A 134 11.81 6.79 -2.36
N MET A 135 11.66 5.47 -2.21
CA MET A 135 11.71 4.81 -0.91
C MET A 135 13.11 4.85 -0.28
N ARG A 136 14.16 4.59 -1.07
CA ARG A 136 15.54 4.64 -0.59
C ARG A 136 15.92 6.05 -0.13
N ASP A 137 15.52 7.06 -0.89
CA ASP A 137 15.78 8.47 -0.58
C ASP A 137 15.06 8.91 0.71
N ALA A 138 13.91 8.31 1.02
CA ALA A 138 13.20 8.49 2.30
C ALA A 138 13.77 7.65 3.46
N GLY A 139 14.86 6.92 3.23
CA GLY A 139 15.52 6.07 4.22
C GLY A 139 14.81 4.75 4.51
N VAL A 140 14.00 4.24 3.57
CA VAL A 140 13.56 2.83 3.61
C VAL A 140 14.76 1.95 3.24
N ILE A 141 14.96 0.87 3.99
CA ILE A 141 16.01 -0.11 3.71
C ILE A 141 15.46 -1.14 2.73
N LEU A 142 16.04 -1.22 1.53
CA LEU A 142 15.63 -2.18 0.50
C LEU A 142 16.43 -3.47 0.64
N CYS A 143 15.74 -4.57 0.95
CA CYS A 143 16.31 -5.88 1.19
C CYS A 143 16.01 -6.78 -0.02
N ALA A 144 17.08 -7.27 -0.67
CA ALA A 144 17.00 -8.12 -1.85
C ALA A 144 16.95 -9.62 -1.49
N ASP A 145 17.29 -9.97 -0.26
CA ASP A 145 17.42 -11.32 0.27
C ASP A 145 17.16 -11.30 1.79
N LEU A 146 17.06 -12.49 2.37
CA LEU A 146 16.76 -12.67 3.79
C LEU A 146 17.91 -12.25 4.70
N GLU A 147 19.16 -12.35 4.25
CA GLU A 147 20.34 -12.00 5.05
C GLU A 147 20.39 -10.51 5.41
N ARG A 148 19.69 -9.68 4.64
CA ARG A 148 19.57 -8.23 4.85
C ARG A 148 18.37 -7.82 5.70
N LEU A 149 17.64 -8.78 6.28
CA LEU A 149 16.53 -8.53 7.21
C LEU A 149 16.96 -8.64 8.68
N ASP A 150 18.15 -9.18 8.96
CA ASP A 150 18.75 -9.32 10.30
C ASP A 150 19.48 -8.05 10.74
#